data_AF-R1EUU5-F1
#
_entry.id   AF-R1EUU5-F1
#
_cell.length_a   1.000
_cell.length_b   1.000
_cell.length_c   1.000
_cell.angle_alpha   90.00
_cell.angle_beta   90.00
_cell.angle_gamma   90.00
#
_symmetry.space_group_name_H-M   'P 1'
#
loop_
_entity.id
_entity.type
_entity.pdbx_description
1 polymer ?
#
loop_
_entity_poly.entity_id
_entity_poly.type
_entity_poly.pdbx_seq_one_letter_code
_entity_poly.pdbx_strand_id
1 'polypeptide(L)'
;MPRLVTGVAFGSIFWVAQQVLQINPDGWTSKFVDHPLKKTYTGIPAIDSTLSLLCLYFMIMLIPMALIWTIESYRPVVFGAVYQVFGIGKVAPIYYLISIYTSSNILYTRTTGRPIHSSVAHALLPALCIGYILPTALMFLPYTDPSIHQTMVALWQPFPIYVAALTWGIASIIRHTNPTQPLHLEMFEQKDLTPLQASYSFAFGVTALTHLASLFYIFASSSLSFAEVFFNLPGPATPARAAAKSVFAFFKWDMVLCFAATLVYCLYSVFELRRRHKIDWW
;
A
#
# COMPACT_ATOMS: atom_id res chain seq x y z
N MET A 1 -20.91 0.02 12.42
CA MET A 1 -20.79 -1.41 12.14
C MET A 1 -20.53 -2.14 13.44
N PRO A 2 -21.34 -3.15 13.82
CA PRO A 2 -20.97 -4.05 14.91
C PRO A 2 -19.63 -4.71 14.58
N ARG A 3 -18.70 -4.80 15.53
CA ARG A 3 -17.38 -5.42 15.34
C ARG A 3 -17.46 -6.81 14.70
N LEU A 4 -18.53 -7.56 14.98
CA LEU A 4 -18.82 -8.86 14.36
C LEU A 4 -18.96 -8.75 12.83
N VAL A 5 -19.69 -7.76 12.32
CA VAL A 5 -19.88 -7.56 10.87
C VAL A 5 -18.56 -7.21 10.20
N THR A 6 -17.76 -6.34 10.82
CA THR A 6 -16.41 -6.01 10.34
C THR A 6 -15.50 -7.25 10.36
N GLY A 7 -15.58 -8.06 11.41
CA GLY A 7 -14.88 -9.34 11.53
C GLY A 7 -15.21 -10.32 10.41
N VAL A 8 -16.51 -10.51 10.13
CA VAL A 8 -16.99 -11.36 9.04
C VAL A 8 -16.55 -10.83 7.68
N ALA A 9 -16.59 -9.51 7.47
CA ALA A 9 -16.13 -8.90 6.23
C ALA A 9 -14.64 -9.17 5.97
N PHE A 10 -13.77 -8.92 6.95
CA PHE A 10 -12.34 -9.21 6.82
C PHE A 10 -12.05 -10.71 6.69
N GLY A 11 -12.75 -11.56 7.43
CA GLY A 11 -12.64 -13.02 7.29
C GLY A 11 -13.03 -13.50 5.89
N SER A 12 -14.08 -12.93 5.31
CA SER A 12 -14.52 -13.24 3.94
C SER A 12 -13.50 -12.79 2.88
N ILE A 13 -12.98 -11.56 3.01
CA ILE A 13 -11.92 -11.04 2.13
C ILE A 13 -10.68 -11.94 2.21
N PHE A 14 -10.24 -12.28 3.42
CA PHE A 14 -9.09 -13.15 3.63
C PHE A 14 -9.32 -14.56 3.06
N TRP A 15 -10.51 -15.14 3.24
CA TRP A 15 -10.85 -16.44 2.66
C TRP A 15 -10.77 -16.42 1.13
N VAL A 16 -11.31 -15.40 0.46
CA VAL A 16 -11.17 -15.23 -0.99
C VAL A 16 -9.69 -15.08 -1.37
N ALA A 17 -8.94 -14.25 -0.63
CA ALA A 17 -7.51 -14.04 -0.85
C ALA A 17 -6.71 -15.35 -0.79
N GLN A 18 -7.06 -16.26 0.13
CA GLN A 18 -6.47 -17.60 0.18
C GLN A 18 -6.76 -18.42 -1.07
N GLN A 19 -7.90 -18.24 -1.75
CA GLN A 19 -8.16 -19.00 -2.98
C GLN A 19 -7.42 -18.42 -4.19
N VAL A 20 -7.39 -17.10 -4.31
CA VAL A 20 -6.98 -16.42 -5.57
C VAL A 20 -5.54 -15.90 -5.57
N LEU A 21 -4.93 -15.64 -4.40
CA LEU A 21 -3.55 -15.17 -4.28
C LEU A 21 -2.59 -16.32 -3.94
N GLN A 22 -2.73 -17.45 -4.63
CA GLN A 22 -1.86 -18.60 -4.45
C GLN A 22 -0.58 -18.45 -5.27
N ILE A 23 0.57 -18.49 -4.59
CA ILE A 23 1.87 -18.59 -5.25
C ILE A 23 2.11 -20.07 -5.48
N ASN A 24 2.00 -20.52 -6.73
CA ASN A 24 2.33 -21.90 -7.07
C ASN A 24 3.86 -22.06 -7.05
N PRO A 25 4.44 -22.84 -6.11
CA PRO A 25 5.89 -23.06 -6.07
C PRO A 25 6.40 -23.74 -7.35
N ASP A 26 5.58 -24.54 -8.03
CA ASP A 26 5.92 -25.18 -9.31
C ASP A 26 5.81 -24.23 -10.51
N GLY A 27 5.14 -23.08 -10.32
CA GLY A 27 5.08 -21.98 -11.29
C GLY A 27 6.23 -20.99 -11.14
N TRP A 28 6.90 -21.00 -9.98
CA TRP A 28 8.18 -20.35 -9.76
C TRP A 28 9.29 -21.23 -10.36
N THR A 29 9.41 -21.21 -11.69
CA THR A 29 10.70 -21.58 -12.26
C THR A 29 11.70 -20.54 -11.76
N SER A 30 12.80 -20.98 -11.15
CA SER A 30 13.95 -20.15 -10.78
C SER A 30 14.63 -19.47 -11.99
N LYS A 31 13.98 -19.50 -13.16
CA LYS A 31 14.43 -18.94 -14.42
C LYS A 31 13.80 -17.57 -14.65
N PHE A 32 13.98 -16.66 -13.71
CA PHE A 32 13.97 -15.22 -14.04
C PHE A 32 15.20 -14.85 -14.91
N VAL A 33 16.21 -15.74 -14.92
CA VAL A 33 17.54 -15.57 -15.51
C VAL A 33 17.62 -15.98 -17.00
N ASP A 34 16.72 -16.85 -17.50
CA ASP A 34 16.86 -17.45 -18.84
C ASP A 34 15.71 -17.13 -19.82
N HIS A 35 14.73 -16.32 -19.42
CA HIS A 35 13.65 -15.91 -20.32
C HIS A 35 13.84 -14.44 -20.74
N PRO A 36 13.91 -14.13 -22.04
CA PRO A 36 13.93 -12.75 -22.49
C PRO A 36 12.70 -12.04 -21.94
N LEU A 37 12.92 -10.94 -21.20
CA LEU A 37 11.82 -10.14 -20.70
C LEU A 37 10.97 -9.68 -21.87
N LYS A 38 9.71 -10.04 -21.79
CA LYS A 38 8.68 -9.56 -22.68
C LYS A 38 8.57 -8.05 -22.55
N LYS A 39 9.07 -7.30 -23.55
CA LYS A 39 8.68 -5.90 -23.81
C LYS A 39 7.17 -5.78 -24.09
N THR A 40 6.56 -6.92 -24.39
CA THR A 40 5.15 -7.15 -24.64
C THR A 40 4.66 -8.30 -23.75
N TYR A 41 4.03 -8.01 -22.61
CA TYR A 41 3.56 -9.03 -21.65
C TYR A 41 2.69 -10.10 -22.35
N THR A 42 1.88 -9.66 -23.31
CA THR A 42 1.00 -10.52 -24.11
C THR A 42 1.29 -10.48 -25.61
N GLY A 43 2.01 -9.47 -26.11
CA GLY A 43 2.17 -9.24 -27.56
C GLY A 43 1.09 -8.35 -28.15
N ILE A 44 0.14 -7.90 -27.32
CA ILE A 44 -1.01 -7.10 -27.71
C ILE A 44 -0.84 -5.73 -27.04
N PRO A 45 -0.47 -4.68 -27.81
CA PRO A 45 -0.12 -3.37 -27.25
C PRO A 45 -1.16 -2.78 -26.29
N ALA A 46 -2.46 -3.02 -26.54
CA ALA A 46 -3.55 -2.56 -25.68
C ALA A 46 -3.61 -3.25 -24.31
N ILE A 47 -3.25 -4.54 -24.24
CA ILE A 47 -3.22 -5.28 -22.96
C ILE A 47 -1.98 -4.89 -22.17
N ASP A 48 -0.86 -4.68 -22.86
CA ASP A 48 0.41 -4.34 -22.24
C ASP A 48 0.39 -2.90 -21.69
N SER A 49 -0.29 -1.96 -22.36
CA SER A 49 -0.55 -0.61 -21.84
C SER A 49 -1.51 -0.62 -20.65
N THR A 50 -2.57 -1.43 -20.71
CA THR A 50 -3.53 -1.59 -19.60
C THR A 50 -2.88 -2.17 -18.36
N LEU A 51 -2.01 -3.17 -18.54
CA LEU A 51 -1.26 -3.81 -17.46
C LEU A 51 -0.30 -2.82 -16.79
N SER A 52 0.47 -2.07 -17.59
CA SER A 52 1.39 -1.06 -17.06
C SER A 52 0.65 0.03 -16.29
N LEU A 53 -0.47 0.52 -16.84
CA LEU A 53 -1.33 1.52 -16.19
C LEU A 53 -1.89 0.99 -14.87
N LEU A 54 -2.44 -0.23 -14.84
CA LEU A 54 -3.04 -0.80 -13.64
C LEU A 54 -2.00 -1.05 -12.55
N CYS A 55 -0.83 -1.58 -12.91
CA CYS A 55 0.26 -1.80 -11.97
C CYS A 55 0.75 -0.47 -11.38
N LEU A 56 1.01 0.54 -12.23
CA LEU A 56 1.44 1.86 -11.77
C LEU A 56 0.38 2.52 -10.88
N TYR A 57 -0.89 2.46 -11.30
CA TYR A 57 -2.01 2.94 -10.52
C TYR A 57 -2.05 2.28 -9.13
N PHE A 58 -1.96 0.94 -9.09
CA PHE A 58 -2.01 0.21 -7.83
C PHE A 58 -0.83 0.58 -6.92
N MET A 59 0.39 0.66 -7.46
CA MET A 59 1.56 1.10 -6.68
C MET A 59 1.34 2.50 -6.09
N ILE A 60 0.87 3.46 -6.89
CA ILE A 60 0.62 4.80 -6.36
C ILE A 60 -0.46 4.79 -5.27
N MET A 61 -1.51 3.96 -5.41
CA MET A 61 -2.54 3.81 -4.36
C MET A 61 -2.02 3.18 -3.06
N LEU A 62 -0.84 2.56 -3.07
CA LEU A 62 -0.20 2.04 -1.86
C LEU A 62 0.57 3.10 -1.06
N ILE A 63 0.80 4.32 -1.60
CA ILE A 63 1.48 5.41 -0.88
C ILE A 63 0.88 5.70 0.50
N PRO A 64 -0.44 5.98 0.65
CA PRO A 64 -1.04 6.23 1.95
C PRO A 64 -0.96 5.02 2.86
N MET A 65 -1.01 3.80 2.33
CA MET A 65 -0.84 2.57 3.10
C MET A 65 0.57 2.43 3.64
N ALA A 66 1.59 2.64 2.80
CA ALA A 66 2.99 2.64 3.21
C ALA A 66 3.26 3.71 4.27
N LEU A 67 2.69 4.91 4.11
CA LEU A 67 2.78 5.99 5.10
C LEU A 67 2.13 5.62 6.43
N ILE A 68 0.84 5.26 6.41
CA ILE A 68 0.07 4.90 7.60
C ILE A 68 0.74 3.73 8.30
N TRP A 69 1.05 2.64 7.59
CA TRP A 69 1.66 1.47 8.21
C TRP A 69 3.04 1.77 8.78
N THR A 70 3.81 2.72 8.22
CA THR A 70 5.08 3.16 8.81
C THR A 70 4.88 3.96 10.09
N ILE A 71 3.93 4.91 10.09
CA ILE A 71 3.54 5.68 11.29
C ILE A 71 3.05 4.72 12.38
N GLU A 72 2.21 3.78 11.97
CA GLU A 72 1.56 2.85 12.87
C GLU A 72 2.57 1.83 13.43
N SER A 73 3.41 1.30 12.56
CA SER A 73 4.35 0.22 12.88
C SER A 73 5.70 0.77 13.30
N TYR A 74 5.75 1.84 14.10
CA TYR A 74 7.01 2.33 14.71
C TYR A 74 7.76 1.19 15.45
N ARG A 75 7.14 -0.01 15.63
CA ARG A 75 7.72 -1.37 15.43
C ARG A 75 6.64 -2.35 14.89
N PRO A 76 6.94 -3.46 14.17
CA PRO A 76 8.05 -3.80 13.28
C PRO A 76 7.63 -3.79 11.78
N VAL A 77 8.61 -3.70 10.87
CA VAL A 77 8.52 -3.80 9.38
C VAL A 77 7.84 -5.07 8.88
N VAL A 78 7.43 -5.96 9.78
CA VAL A 78 6.89 -7.30 9.51
C VAL A 78 5.71 -7.24 8.57
N PHE A 79 4.68 -6.42 8.80
CA PHE A 79 3.55 -6.40 7.87
C PHE A 79 3.95 -5.93 6.47
N GLY A 80 4.87 -4.96 6.40
CA GLY A 80 5.49 -4.49 5.16
C GLY A 80 6.20 -5.62 4.40
N ALA A 81 7.09 -6.33 5.08
CA ALA A 81 7.85 -7.44 4.51
C ALA A 81 6.95 -8.65 4.18
N VAL A 82 5.95 -8.94 5.00
CA VAL A 82 5.04 -10.08 4.82
C VAL A 82 4.15 -9.86 3.59
N TYR A 83 3.66 -8.64 3.33
CA TYR A 83 2.84 -8.45 2.11
C TYR A 83 3.65 -8.49 0.82
N GLN A 84 4.94 -8.19 0.85
CA GLN A 84 5.80 -8.39 -0.32
C GLN A 84 5.85 -9.86 -0.75
N VAL A 85 5.77 -10.78 0.23
CA VAL A 85 5.78 -12.22 -0.05
C VAL A 85 4.40 -12.75 -0.41
N PHE A 86 3.34 -12.31 0.25
CA PHE A 86 2.01 -12.93 0.12
C PHE A 86 0.98 -12.11 -0.67
N GLY A 87 1.29 -10.88 -1.05
CA GLY A 87 0.32 -9.92 -1.58
C GLY A 87 -0.40 -9.17 -0.46
N ILE A 88 -0.64 -7.88 -0.67
CA ILE A 88 -1.25 -7.01 0.33
C ILE A 88 -2.75 -7.28 0.52
N GLY A 89 -3.44 -7.82 -0.48
CA GLY A 89 -4.82 -8.28 -0.36
C GLY A 89 -5.01 -9.40 0.67
N LYS A 90 -3.98 -10.23 0.91
CA LYS A 90 -3.97 -11.21 2.02
C LYS A 90 -3.65 -10.57 3.37
N VAL A 91 -2.68 -9.65 3.40
CA VAL A 91 -2.12 -9.13 4.64
C VAL A 91 -2.97 -8.00 5.25
N ALA A 92 -3.52 -7.12 4.42
CA ALA A 92 -4.34 -5.98 4.85
C ALA A 92 -5.53 -6.36 5.75
N PRO A 93 -6.40 -7.35 5.41
CA PRO A 93 -7.52 -7.70 6.29
C PRO A 93 -7.06 -8.21 7.67
N ILE A 94 -5.95 -8.95 7.75
CA ILE A 94 -5.37 -9.39 9.03
C ILE A 94 -4.85 -8.20 9.80
N TYR A 95 -4.06 -7.34 9.15
CA TYR A 95 -3.51 -6.13 9.77
C TYR A 95 -4.62 -5.25 10.35
N TYR A 96 -5.71 -5.03 9.60
CA TYR A 96 -6.83 -4.22 10.06
C TYR A 96 -7.60 -4.86 11.21
N LEU A 97 -7.78 -6.18 11.23
CA LEU A 97 -8.37 -6.88 12.37
C LEU A 97 -7.52 -6.69 13.63
N ILE A 98 -6.20 -6.86 13.51
CA ILE A 98 -5.26 -6.65 14.61
C ILE A 98 -5.32 -5.19 15.07
N SER A 99 -5.28 -4.24 14.13
CA SER A 99 -5.35 -2.81 14.43
C SER A 99 -6.64 -2.44 15.16
N ILE A 100 -7.80 -2.94 14.73
CA ILE A 100 -9.08 -2.72 15.42
C ILE A 100 -9.07 -3.31 16.83
N TYR A 101 -8.50 -4.50 17.00
CA TYR A 101 -8.44 -5.17 18.28
C TYR A 101 -7.53 -4.41 19.26
N THR A 102 -6.33 -4.01 18.82
CA THR A 102 -5.34 -3.31 19.65
C THR A 102 -5.71 -1.86 19.92
N SER A 103 -6.39 -1.18 18.98
CA SER A 103 -6.88 0.21 19.14
C SER A 103 -8.24 0.32 19.84
N SER A 104 -8.81 -0.80 20.30
CA SER A 104 -10.14 -0.82 20.92
C SER A 104 -10.21 -0.10 22.29
N ASN A 105 -9.06 0.14 22.92
CA ASN A 105 -8.95 0.85 24.20
C ASN A 105 -9.30 2.35 24.05
N ILE A 106 -10.01 2.92 25.03
CA ILE A 106 -10.39 4.33 25.03
C ILE A 106 -9.19 5.29 24.93
N LEU A 107 -8.03 4.91 25.49
CA LEU A 107 -6.79 5.68 25.42
C LEU A 107 -6.24 5.76 23.99
N TYR A 108 -6.36 4.67 23.22
CA TYR A 108 -5.95 4.62 21.81
C TYR A 108 -6.81 5.52 20.91
N THR A 109 -8.05 5.74 21.30
CA THR A 109 -8.97 6.56 20.49
C THR A 109 -8.90 8.05 20.78
N ARG A 110 -8.07 8.50 21.73
CA ARG A 110 -7.78 9.93 21.93
C ARG A 110 -6.81 10.42 20.87
N THR A 111 -6.86 11.71 20.54
CA THR A 111 -5.89 12.38 19.65
C THR A 111 -4.45 12.21 20.18
N THR A 112 -4.31 12.10 21.49
CA THR A 112 -3.06 11.77 22.21
C THR A 112 -2.73 10.27 22.26
N GLY A 113 -3.48 9.42 21.57
CA GLY A 113 -3.42 7.95 21.71
C GLY A 113 -2.24 7.29 21.01
N ARG A 114 -1.57 8.02 20.10
CA ARG A 114 -0.38 7.52 19.39
C ARG A 114 0.63 8.65 19.13
N PRO A 115 1.20 9.24 20.19
CA PRO A 115 2.16 10.33 20.02
C PRO A 115 3.39 9.79 19.30
N ILE A 116 3.79 10.48 18.23
CA ILE A 116 5.06 10.25 17.57
C ILE A 116 5.98 11.42 17.86
N HIS A 117 7.28 11.17 17.96
CA HIS A 117 8.23 12.27 18.07
C HIS A 117 8.18 13.12 16.81
N SER A 118 8.27 14.44 16.98
CA SER A 118 8.33 15.38 15.86
C SER A 118 9.45 15.04 14.87
N SER A 119 10.60 14.57 15.36
CA SER A 119 11.70 14.06 14.52
C SER A 119 11.29 12.94 13.56
N VAL A 120 10.42 12.04 14.00
CA VAL A 120 9.87 10.95 13.16
C VAL A 120 8.88 11.52 12.17
N ALA A 121 7.98 12.40 12.62
CA ALA A 121 7.01 13.05 11.76
C ALA A 121 7.67 13.77 10.56
N HIS A 122 8.76 14.51 10.81
CA HIS A 122 9.55 15.18 9.78
C HIS A 122 10.31 14.20 8.86
N ALA A 123 10.67 13.02 9.35
CA ALA A 123 11.41 12.03 8.60
C ALA A 123 10.53 11.21 7.63
N LEU A 124 9.21 11.11 7.87
CA LEU A 124 8.31 10.23 7.12
C LEU A 124 8.24 10.57 5.64
N LEU A 125 7.93 11.81 5.29
CA LEU A 125 7.80 12.22 3.90
C LEU A 125 9.09 12.02 3.09
N PRO A 126 10.28 12.51 3.52
CA PRO A 126 11.50 12.26 2.77
C PRO A 126 11.85 10.76 2.70
N ALA A 127 11.63 9.99 3.77
CA ALA A 127 11.85 8.55 3.75
C ALA A 127 10.89 7.80 2.80
N LEU A 128 9.63 8.24 2.70
CA LEU A 128 8.66 7.69 1.75
C LEU A 128 9.04 8.03 0.31
N CYS A 129 9.47 9.27 0.05
CA CYS A 129 9.93 9.71 -1.26
C CYS A 129 11.15 8.90 -1.73
N ILE A 130 12.17 8.76 -0.88
CA ILE A 130 13.41 8.07 -1.24
C ILE A 130 13.24 6.55 -1.19
N GLY A 131 12.56 6.04 -0.17
CA GLY A 131 12.46 4.61 0.12
C GLY A 131 11.40 3.89 -0.71
N TYR A 132 10.36 4.60 -1.19
CA TYR A 132 9.27 3.99 -1.95
C TYR A 132 9.04 4.63 -3.32
N ILE A 133 8.84 5.95 -3.36
CA ILE A 133 8.44 6.64 -4.60
C ILE A 133 9.55 6.58 -5.64
N LEU A 134 10.79 6.86 -5.25
CA LEU A 134 11.95 6.81 -6.15
C LEU A 134 12.16 5.39 -6.72
N PRO A 135 12.25 4.30 -5.92
CA PRO A 135 12.33 2.95 -6.45
C PRO A 135 11.15 2.58 -7.35
N THR A 136 9.94 3.04 -7.01
CA THR A 136 8.74 2.79 -7.83
C THR A 136 8.87 3.50 -9.18
N ALA A 137 9.30 4.76 -9.20
CA ALA A 137 9.51 5.50 -10.43
C ALA A 137 10.58 4.83 -11.31
N LEU A 138 11.70 4.42 -10.72
CA LEU A 138 12.75 3.68 -11.42
C LEU A 138 12.22 2.38 -12.02
N MET A 139 11.36 1.65 -11.32
CA MET A 139 10.73 0.42 -11.83
C MET A 139 9.94 0.63 -13.13
N PHE A 140 9.34 1.81 -13.34
CA PHE A 140 8.49 2.09 -14.51
C PHE A 140 9.18 2.89 -15.62
N LEU A 141 10.48 3.19 -15.51
CA LEU A 141 11.20 3.88 -16.57
C LEU A 141 11.41 2.98 -17.80
N PRO A 142 11.38 3.55 -19.03
CA PRO A 142 11.50 2.78 -20.27
C PRO A 142 12.95 2.40 -20.58
N TYR A 143 13.50 1.42 -19.87
CA TYR A 143 14.84 0.91 -20.16
C TYR A 143 14.88 0.09 -21.45
N THR A 144 15.95 0.28 -22.23
CA THR A 144 16.21 -0.50 -23.45
C THR A 144 16.74 -1.90 -23.11
N ASP A 145 17.55 -2.00 -22.06
CA ASP A 145 18.17 -3.21 -21.55
C ASP A 145 17.25 -3.90 -20.50
N PRO A 146 16.80 -5.13 -20.78
CA PRO A 146 16.06 -5.97 -19.84
C PRO A 146 16.72 -6.12 -18.46
N SER A 147 18.05 -6.30 -18.41
CA SER A 147 18.76 -6.58 -17.16
C SER A 147 18.70 -5.39 -16.19
N ILE A 148 18.78 -4.17 -16.72
CA ILE A 148 18.62 -2.94 -15.94
C ILE A 148 17.20 -2.87 -15.37
N HIS A 149 16.19 -3.16 -16.19
CA HIS A 149 14.79 -3.16 -15.72
C HIS A 149 14.57 -4.20 -14.61
N GLN A 150 15.08 -5.42 -14.74
CA GLN A 150 15.02 -6.44 -13.66
C GLN A 150 15.68 -5.94 -12.38
N THR A 151 16.82 -5.28 -12.50
CA THR A 151 17.54 -4.71 -11.36
C THR A 151 16.71 -3.65 -10.65
N MET A 152 15.99 -2.79 -11.39
CA MET A 152 15.11 -1.78 -10.79
C MET A 152 13.88 -2.41 -10.11
N VAL A 153 13.30 -3.46 -10.69
CA VAL A 153 12.23 -4.24 -10.06
C VAL A 153 12.72 -4.89 -8.77
N ALA A 154 13.91 -5.49 -8.78
CA ALA A 154 14.52 -6.12 -7.61
C ALA A 154 14.87 -5.09 -6.51
N LEU A 155 15.36 -3.91 -6.92
CA LEU A 155 15.61 -2.79 -6.01
C LEU A 155 14.33 -2.32 -5.33
N TRP A 156 13.18 -2.37 -6.00
CA TRP A 156 11.90 -1.98 -5.41
C TRP A 156 11.39 -2.97 -4.35
N GLN A 157 11.64 -4.28 -4.49
CA GLN A 157 11.09 -5.31 -3.59
C GLN A 157 11.26 -5.05 -2.08
N PRO A 158 12.46 -4.69 -1.57
CA PRO A 158 12.69 -4.44 -0.15
C PRO A 158 12.28 -3.03 0.31
N PHE A 159 11.47 -2.27 -0.44
CA PHE A 159 11.11 -0.89 -0.08
C PHE A 159 10.58 -0.70 1.36
N PRO A 160 9.82 -1.63 1.98
CA PRO A 160 9.36 -1.43 3.35
C PRO A 160 10.52 -1.31 4.35
N ILE A 161 11.64 -1.98 4.05
CA ILE A 161 12.89 -1.89 4.83
C ILE A 161 13.54 -0.54 4.60
N TYR A 162 13.60 -0.05 3.35
CA TYR A 162 14.17 1.26 3.04
C TYR A 162 13.42 2.39 3.73
N VAL A 163 12.09 2.42 3.62
CA VAL A 163 11.27 3.47 4.24
C VAL A 163 11.47 3.47 5.77
N ALA A 164 11.49 2.30 6.40
CA ALA A 164 11.72 2.20 7.84
C ALA A 164 13.14 2.63 8.24
N ALA A 165 14.17 2.16 7.54
CA ALA A 165 15.56 2.49 7.82
C ALA A 165 15.84 3.99 7.60
N LEU A 166 15.31 4.57 6.52
CA LEU A 166 15.44 5.99 6.21
C LEU A 166 14.68 6.84 7.24
N THR A 167 13.47 6.45 7.63
CA THR A 167 12.71 7.15 8.67
C THR A 167 13.49 7.16 9.98
N TRP A 168 14.04 6.00 10.39
CA TRP A 168 14.86 5.90 11.59
C TRP A 168 16.15 6.72 11.49
N GLY A 169 16.84 6.67 10.35
CA GLY A 169 18.11 7.36 10.13
C GLY A 169 17.93 8.88 10.11
N ILE A 170 17.01 9.38 9.29
CA ILE A 170 16.69 10.81 9.19
C ILE A 170 16.19 11.34 10.54
N ALA A 171 15.29 10.61 11.22
CA ALA A 171 14.83 11.02 12.54
C ALA A 171 16.00 11.07 13.54
N SER A 172 16.91 10.10 13.52
CA SER A 172 18.09 10.09 14.40
C SER A 172 19.02 11.27 14.13
N ILE A 173 19.23 11.65 12.86
CA ILE A 173 19.99 12.85 12.50
C ILE A 173 19.30 14.11 13.03
N ILE A 174 17.99 14.26 12.83
CA ILE A 174 17.21 15.40 13.34
C ILE A 174 17.33 15.53 14.85
N ARG A 175 17.26 14.41 15.59
CA ARG A 175 17.41 14.39 17.06
C ARG A 175 18.82 14.72 17.53
N HIS A 176 19.82 14.47 16.70
CA HIS A 176 21.21 14.77 17.05
C HIS A 176 21.54 16.24 16.82
N THR A 177 20.92 16.86 15.81
CA THR A 177 21.12 18.28 15.48
C THR A 177 20.20 19.22 16.26
N ASN A 178 19.06 18.72 16.75
CA ASN A 178 18.09 19.49 17.53
C ASN A 178 17.85 18.82 18.89
N PRO A 179 17.98 19.52 20.01
CA PRO A 179 17.62 19.00 21.33
C PRO A 179 16.17 18.48 21.31
N THR A 180 16.00 17.19 21.55
CA THR A 180 14.66 16.59 21.62
C THR A 180 14.04 16.82 22.98
N GLN A 181 12.75 17.12 22.99
CA GLN A 181 11.99 17.13 24.22
C GLN A 181 11.44 15.73 24.50
N PRO A 182 11.15 15.41 25.78
CA PRO A 182 10.34 14.24 26.12
C PRO A 182 9.05 14.18 25.29
N LEU A 183 8.70 12.99 24.79
CA LEU A 183 7.55 12.78 23.89
C LEU A 183 6.23 13.38 24.41
N HIS A 184 6.02 13.32 25.72
CA HIS A 184 4.80 13.85 26.33
C HIS A 184 4.68 15.37 26.18
N LEU A 185 5.78 16.12 26.23
CA LEU A 185 5.78 17.58 26.02
C LEU A 185 5.54 17.92 24.55
N GLU A 186 6.25 17.24 23.64
CA GLU A 186 6.04 17.44 22.19
C GLU A 186 4.59 17.17 21.77
N MET A 187 3.96 16.16 22.40
CA MET A 187 2.55 15.83 22.18
C MET A 187 1.61 16.95 22.65
N PHE A 188 1.88 17.60 23.79
CA PHE A 188 1.07 18.74 24.25
C PHE A 188 1.24 19.96 23.34
N GLU A 189 2.45 20.17 22.82
CA GLU A 189 2.78 21.24 21.88
C GLU A 189 2.39 20.93 20.43
N GLN A 190 1.89 19.72 20.15
CA GLN A 190 1.46 19.25 18.82
C GLN A 190 2.54 19.41 17.74
N LYS A 191 3.81 19.23 18.11
CA LYS A 191 4.96 19.44 17.20
C LYS A 191 5.02 18.45 16.03
N ASP A 192 4.30 17.34 16.11
CA ASP A 192 4.14 16.35 15.05
C ASP A 192 3.00 16.68 14.07
N LEU A 193 2.09 17.60 14.41
CA LEU A 193 0.88 17.84 13.63
C LEU A 193 1.16 18.36 12.23
N THR A 194 1.88 19.47 12.11
CA THR A 194 2.21 20.09 10.80
C THR A 194 2.96 19.13 9.86
N PRO A 195 4.06 18.46 10.25
CA PRO A 195 4.75 17.52 9.37
C PRO A 195 3.90 16.28 9.01
N LEU A 196 3.02 15.82 9.92
CA LEU A 196 2.05 14.77 9.61
C LEU A 196 1.01 15.23 8.60
N GLN A 197 0.42 16.42 8.79
CA GLN A 197 -0.53 17.01 7.84
C GLN A 197 0.10 17.17 6.46
N ALA A 198 1.36 17.62 6.38
CA ALA A 198 2.09 17.69 5.11
C ALA A 198 2.23 16.30 4.46
N SER A 199 2.63 15.28 5.23
CA SER A 199 2.77 13.91 4.74
C SER A 199 1.45 13.31 4.24
N TYR A 200 0.36 13.51 4.99
CA TYR A 200 -0.97 13.05 4.59
C TYR A 200 -1.51 13.81 3.39
N SER A 201 -1.35 15.13 3.36
CA SER A 201 -1.78 15.98 2.23
C SER A 201 -1.04 15.61 0.95
N PHE A 202 0.26 15.32 1.04
CA PHE A 202 1.04 14.82 -0.07
C PHE A 202 0.52 13.47 -0.57
N ALA A 203 0.34 12.48 0.33
CA ALA A 203 -0.15 11.16 -0.03
C ALA A 203 -1.55 11.23 -0.67
N PHE A 204 -2.45 12.03 -0.09
CA PHE A 204 -3.78 12.29 -0.63
C PHE A 204 -3.70 12.96 -2.01
N GLY A 205 -2.91 14.03 -2.15
CA GLY A 205 -2.80 14.77 -3.41
C GLY A 205 -2.29 13.90 -4.55
N VAL A 206 -1.23 13.12 -4.32
CA VAL A 206 -0.66 12.22 -5.33
C VAL A 206 -1.66 11.12 -5.71
N THR A 207 -2.27 10.46 -4.74
CA THR A 207 -3.25 9.39 -5.03
C THR A 207 -4.52 9.92 -5.69
N ALA A 208 -5.07 11.03 -5.23
CA ALA A 208 -6.25 11.64 -5.83
C ALA A 208 -5.98 12.07 -7.29
N LEU A 209 -4.83 12.71 -7.54
CA LEU A 209 -4.45 13.13 -8.88
C LEU A 209 -4.26 11.92 -9.81
N THR A 210 -3.56 10.88 -9.36
CA THR A 210 -3.39 9.64 -10.14
C THR A 210 -4.73 8.95 -10.39
N HIS A 211 -5.65 8.96 -9.40
CA HIS A 211 -6.98 8.39 -9.57
C HIS A 211 -7.76 9.12 -10.66
N LEU A 212 -7.84 10.45 -10.56
CA LEU A 212 -8.54 11.29 -11.53
C LEU A 212 -7.92 11.18 -12.92
N ALA A 213 -6.58 11.20 -13.02
CA ALA A 213 -5.87 11.04 -14.28
C ALA A 213 -6.13 9.67 -14.93
N SER A 214 -6.17 8.59 -14.13
CA SER A 214 -6.46 7.24 -14.62
C SER A 214 -7.91 7.12 -15.10
N LEU A 215 -8.86 7.68 -14.36
CA LEU A 215 -10.27 7.75 -14.80
C LEU A 215 -10.40 8.53 -16.11
N PHE A 216 -9.79 9.71 -16.19
CA PHE A 216 -9.82 10.52 -17.40
C PHE A 216 -9.22 9.75 -18.60
N TYR A 217 -8.07 9.10 -18.42
CA TYR A 217 -7.44 8.31 -19.46
C TYR A 217 -8.33 7.15 -19.93
N ILE A 218 -8.96 6.43 -19.02
CA ILE A 218 -9.87 5.32 -19.34
C ILE A 218 -11.08 5.84 -20.11
N PHE A 219 -11.72 6.93 -19.65
CA PHE A 219 -12.90 7.48 -20.31
C PHE A 219 -12.60 8.16 -21.66
N ALA A 220 -11.38 8.67 -21.83
CA ALA A 220 -10.93 9.23 -23.11
C ALA A 220 -10.49 8.16 -24.12
N SER A 221 -10.25 6.92 -23.68
CA SER A 221 -9.82 5.83 -24.55
C SER A 221 -11.01 5.14 -25.22
N SER A 222 -10.90 4.88 -26.53
CA SER A 222 -11.88 4.07 -27.27
C SER A 222 -11.69 2.56 -27.10
N SER A 223 -10.56 2.13 -26.52
CA SER A 223 -10.18 0.72 -26.39
C SER A 223 -10.24 0.18 -24.96
N LEU A 224 -10.48 1.04 -23.96
CA LEU A 224 -10.50 0.66 -22.55
C LEU A 224 -11.90 0.83 -21.96
N SER A 225 -12.33 -0.16 -21.19
CA SER A 225 -13.54 -0.09 -20.37
C SER A 225 -13.16 0.01 -18.89
N PHE A 226 -13.84 0.87 -18.13
CA PHE A 226 -13.66 0.96 -16.67
C PHE A 226 -13.89 -0.38 -15.97
N ALA A 227 -14.95 -1.11 -16.38
CA ALA A 227 -15.23 -2.43 -15.85
C ALA A 227 -14.12 -3.44 -16.22
N GLU A 228 -13.57 -3.33 -17.43
CA GLU A 228 -12.48 -4.21 -17.88
C GLU A 228 -11.18 -3.98 -17.11
N VAL A 229 -10.85 -2.72 -16.84
CA VAL A 229 -9.63 -2.33 -16.11
C VAL A 229 -9.70 -2.79 -14.65
N PHE A 230 -10.81 -2.52 -13.95
CA PHE A 230 -10.90 -2.72 -12.50
C PHE A 230 -11.67 -3.97 -12.03
N PHE A 231 -12.65 -4.44 -12.79
CA PHE A 231 -13.62 -5.44 -12.32
C PHE A 231 -13.70 -6.73 -13.16
N ASN A 232 -13.10 -6.77 -14.34
CA ASN A 232 -12.97 -8.00 -15.13
C ASN A 232 -11.89 -8.89 -14.48
N LEU A 233 -12.33 -9.62 -13.45
CA LEU A 233 -11.53 -10.53 -12.65
C LEU A 233 -11.59 -11.94 -13.24
N PRO A 234 -10.44 -12.63 -13.39
CA PRO A 234 -10.43 -14.05 -13.76
C PRO A 234 -11.20 -14.89 -12.73
N GLY A 235 -12.02 -15.84 -13.19
CA GLY A 235 -12.86 -16.65 -12.31
C GLY A 235 -12.07 -17.45 -11.28
N PRO A 236 -12.56 -17.61 -10.03
CA PRO A 236 -11.84 -18.29 -8.93
C PRO A 236 -11.51 -19.76 -9.21
N ALA A 237 -12.30 -20.40 -10.09
CA ALA A 237 -12.20 -21.82 -10.47
C ALA A 237 -11.47 -22.03 -11.80
N THR A 238 -10.89 -20.98 -12.40
CA THR A 238 -9.88 -21.20 -13.44
C THR A 238 -8.77 -22.05 -12.81
N PRO A 239 -8.33 -23.16 -13.44
CA PRO A 239 -7.42 -24.11 -12.79
C PRO A 239 -6.27 -23.34 -12.15
N ALA A 240 -5.83 -23.70 -10.94
CA ALA A 240 -4.65 -23.07 -10.32
C ALA A 240 -3.41 -23.10 -11.26
N ARG A 241 -3.40 -24.03 -12.24
CA ARG A 241 -2.45 -24.12 -13.36
C ARG A 241 -2.59 -23.03 -14.45
N ALA A 242 -3.73 -22.35 -14.54
CA ALA A 242 -4.02 -21.21 -15.42
C ALA A 242 -3.98 -19.87 -14.67
N ALA A 243 -4.35 -19.82 -13.39
CA ALA A 243 -4.26 -18.61 -12.55
C ALA A 243 -2.80 -18.19 -12.27
N ALA A 244 -1.88 -19.15 -12.20
CA ALA A 244 -0.43 -18.89 -12.17
C ALA A 244 0.16 -18.39 -13.52
N LYS A 245 -0.62 -18.31 -14.61
CA LYS A 245 -0.14 -17.93 -15.95
C LYS A 245 -0.23 -16.43 -16.29
N SER A 246 -0.73 -15.56 -15.42
CA SER A 246 -0.36 -14.14 -15.56
C SER A 246 -0.24 -13.47 -14.20
N VAL A 247 0.94 -12.93 -13.94
CA VAL A 247 1.22 -11.98 -12.85
C VAL A 247 0.14 -10.89 -12.78
N PHE A 248 -0.47 -10.54 -13.91
CA PHE A 248 -1.64 -9.66 -14.01
C PHE A 248 -2.86 -10.13 -13.20
N ALA A 249 -3.23 -11.40 -13.28
CA ALA A 249 -4.37 -11.94 -12.54
C ALA A 249 -4.14 -11.82 -11.02
N PHE A 250 -2.91 -12.12 -10.58
CA PHE A 250 -2.50 -11.92 -9.19
C PHE A 250 -2.62 -10.45 -8.80
N PHE A 251 -2.02 -9.52 -9.56
CA PHE A 251 -2.07 -8.09 -9.25
C PHE A 251 -3.50 -7.52 -9.23
N LYS A 252 -4.38 -7.95 -10.14
CA LYS A 252 -5.79 -7.55 -10.15
C LYS A 252 -6.51 -7.98 -8.88
N TRP A 253 -6.38 -9.26 -8.51
CA TRP A 253 -6.96 -9.77 -7.28
C TRP A 253 -6.36 -9.08 -6.04
N ASP A 254 -5.05 -8.88 -6.03
CA ASP A 254 -4.34 -8.25 -4.90
C ASP A 254 -4.83 -6.81 -4.68
N MET A 255 -4.96 -6.05 -5.76
CA MET A 255 -5.51 -4.69 -5.75
C MET A 255 -6.95 -4.65 -5.25
N VAL A 256 -7.85 -5.45 -5.83
CA VAL A 256 -9.28 -5.42 -5.48
C VAL A 256 -9.49 -5.82 -4.02
N LEU A 257 -8.81 -6.87 -3.56
CA LEU A 257 -8.91 -7.33 -2.18
C LEU A 257 -8.30 -6.33 -1.20
N CYS A 258 -7.18 -5.69 -1.56
CA CYS A 258 -6.59 -4.61 -0.78
C CYS A 258 -7.58 -3.44 -0.63
N PHE A 259 -8.15 -2.95 -1.73
CA PHE A 259 -9.09 -1.84 -1.70
C PHE A 259 -10.37 -2.18 -0.94
N ALA A 260 -10.89 -3.40 -1.10
CA ALA A 260 -12.04 -3.86 -0.33
C ALA A 260 -11.74 -3.86 1.17
N ALA A 261 -10.57 -4.37 1.58
CA ALA A 261 -10.15 -4.37 2.98
C ALA A 261 -10.00 -2.93 3.50
N THR A 262 -9.34 -2.06 2.74
CA THR A 262 -9.15 -0.65 3.12
C THR A 262 -10.48 0.08 3.25
N LEU A 263 -11.42 -0.14 2.34
CA LEU A 263 -12.75 0.46 2.40
C LEU A 263 -13.50 0.02 3.66
N VAL A 264 -13.50 -1.27 3.98
CA VAL A 264 -14.12 -1.80 5.21
C VAL A 264 -13.48 -1.15 6.45
N TYR A 265 -12.15 -1.03 6.47
CA TYR A 265 -11.42 -0.37 7.56
C TYR A 265 -11.79 1.12 7.71
N CYS A 266 -11.85 1.86 6.61
CA CYS A 266 -12.26 3.26 6.60
C CYS A 266 -13.70 3.44 7.08
N LEU A 267 -14.64 2.62 6.60
CA LEU A 267 -16.04 2.65 7.04
C LEU A 267 -16.18 2.34 8.53
N TYR A 268 -15.44 1.34 9.03
CA TYR A 268 -15.38 1.05 10.46
C TYR A 268 -14.84 2.24 11.26
N SER A 269 -13.74 2.84 10.79
CA SER A 269 -13.07 3.97 11.45
C SER A 269 -13.98 5.20 11.54
N VAL A 270 -14.64 5.58 10.45
CA VAL A 270 -15.62 6.68 10.42
C VAL A 270 -16.80 6.40 11.35
N PHE A 271 -17.31 5.16 11.34
CA PHE A 271 -18.39 4.76 12.25
C PHE A 271 -17.96 4.89 13.73
N GLU A 272 -16.77 4.42 14.09
CA GLU A 272 -16.27 4.51 15.47
C GLU A 272 -16.07 5.98 15.90
N LEU A 273 -15.57 6.84 15.00
CA LEU A 273 -15.43 8.28 15.27
C LEU A 273 -16.79 8.95 15.50
N ARG A 274 -17.80 8.63 14.68
CA ARG A 274 -19.20 9.09 14.84
C ARG A 274 -19.79 8.64 16.17
N ARG A 275 -19.67 7.34 16.47
CA ARG A 275 -20.21 6.75 17.71
C ARG A 275 -19.63 7.39 18.97
N ARG A 276 -18.39 7.89 18.92
CA ARG A 276 -17.70 8.51 20.05
C ARG A 276 -17.85 10.04 20.13
N HIS A 277 -18.73 10.66 19.33
CA HIS A 277 -18.97 12.12 19.28
C HIS A 277 -17.68 12.95 19.11
N LYS A 278 -16.77 12.51 18.23
CA LYS A 278 -15.49 13.21 17.96
C LYS A 278 -15.49 14.02 16.67
N ILE A 279 -16.66 14.34 16.12
CA ILE A 279 -16.78 15.05 14.84
C ILE A 279 -17.03 16.55 15.04
N ASP A 280 -17.18 17.01 16.28
CA ASP A 280 -17.54 18.40 16.58
C ASP A 280 -16.32 19.36 16.66
N TRP A 281 -15.13 18.95 16.24
CA TRP A 281 -13.89 19.74 16.38
C TRP A 281 -12.97 19.70 15.16
N TRP A 282 -13.51 20.05 13.99
CA TRP A 282 -12.70 20.57 12.89
C TRP A 282 -12.83 22.09 12.85
#